data_AF-A0A534P7J3-F1
#
_entry.id   AF-A0A534P7J3-F1
#
_cell.length_a   1.000
_cell.length_b   1.000
_cell.length_c   1.000
_cell.angle_alpha   90.00
_cell.angle_beta   90.00
_cell.angle_gamma   90.00
#
_symmetry.space_group_name_H-M   'P 1'
#
loop_
_entity.id
_entity.type
_entity.pdbx_description
1 polymer ?
#
loop_
_entity_poly.entity_id
_entity_poly.type
_entity_poly.pdbx_seq_one_letter_code
_entity_poly.pdbx_strand_id
1 'polypeptide(L)'
;MTEPLTERQEKILAFIKKAILEQGYPPTIREIGEHFGIRSTNGVNDHLKALERKGYLLRGELKSRALSVIEGGKHGGPQVRPRFPQRADVHAVPDLPGEVVEIPVVGKVAAGTPILAQENITDHVRIDSFLIGDTAKKVFALKVIGDSMTGDGILDGDYIFVRKQLQAAPGEIVVALIEDEATVKRFFPEGDRIRFQPSNPNHEP
;
A
#
# COMPACT_ATOMS: atom_id res chain seq x y z
N MET A 1 18.79 -18.01 20.61
CA MET A 1 19.84 -17.71 19.60
C MET A 1 19.14 -17.52 18.26
N THR A 2 19.22 -16.33 17.65
CA THR A 2 18.67 -16.06 16.31
C THR A 2 19.50 -16.81 15.28
N GLU A 3 18.86 -17.55 14.36
CA GLU A 3 19.57 -18.19 13.25
C GLU A 3 20.27 -17.11 12.40
N PRO A 4 21.57 -17.27 12.08
CA PRO A 4 22.28 -16.30 11.25
C PRO A 4 21.66 -16.19 9.86
N LEU A 5 21.58 -14.97 9.32
CA LEU A 5 21.14 -14.73 7.95
C LEU A 5 22.21 -15.20 6.97
N THR A 6 21.78 -15.75 5.84
CA THR A 6 22.70 -15.96 4.72
C THR A 6 23.01 -14.63 4.05
N GLU A 7 24.15 -14.50 3.38
CA GLU A 7 24.54 -13.29 2.64
C GLU A 7 23.45 -12.85 1.64
N ARG A 8 22.76 -13.82 1.04
CA ARG A 8 21.64 -13.58 0.14
C ARG A 8 20.42 -13.01 0.86
N GLN A 9 20.07 -13.55 2.03
CA GLN A 9 18.96 -13.07 2.85
C GLN A 9 19.23 -11.66 3.39
N GLU A 10 20.47 -11.37 3.77
CA GLU A 10 20.90 -10.05 4.24
C GLU A 10 20.78 -9.00 3.12
N LYS A 11 21.26 -9.32 1.91
CA LYS A 11 21.09 -8.45 0.74
C LYS A 11 19.62 -8.18 0.41
N ILE A 12 18.77 -9.21 0.46
CA ILE A 12 17.32 -9.07 0.23
C ILE A 12 16.69 -8.18 1.31
N LEU A 13 17.03 -8.38 2.58
CA LEU A 13 16.54 -7.56 3.68
C LEU A 13 16.99 -6.10 3.53
N ALA A 14 18.24 -5.85 3.15
CA ALA A 14 18.77 -4.52 2.91
C ALA A 14 18.06 -3.82 1.74
N PHE A 15 17.76 -4.55 0.66
CA PHE A 15 16.99 -4.02 -0.47
C PHE A 15 15.57 -3.63 -0.06
N ILE A 16 14.88 -4.48 0.72
CA ILE A 16 13.55 -4.18 1.25
C ILE A 16 13.60 -2.94 2.15
N LYS A 17 14.57 -2.87 3.08
CA LYS A 17 14.76 -1.71 3.96
C LYS A 17 14.99 -0.43 3.16
N LYS A 18 15.87 -0.49 2.16
CA LYS A 18 16.18 0.64 1.29
C LYS A 18 14.96 1.13 0.53
N ALA A 19 14.18 0.23 -0.06
CA ALA A 19 12.97 0.57 -0.79
C ALA A 19 11.89 1.19 0.11
N ILE A 20 11.71 0.67 1.33
CA ILE A 20 10.82 1.29 2.33
C ILE A 20 11.29 2.70 2.67
N LEU A 21 12.60 2.89 2.90
CA LEU A 21 13.16 4.18 3.29
C LEU A 21 13.15 5.23 2.17
N GLU A 22 13.36 4.82 0.91
CA GLU A 22 13.42 5.72 -0.24
C GLU A 22 12.04 5.97 -0.90
N GLN A 23 11.16 4.96 -0.90
CA GLN A 23 9.90 5.01 -1.65
C GLN A 23 8.66 5.02 -0.73
N GLY A 24 8.82 4.71 0.55
CA GLY A 24 7.74 4.66 1.53
C GLY A 24 6.92 3.36 1.49
N TYR A 25 7.29 2.37 0.68
CA TYR A 25 6.61 1.08 0.59
C TYR A 25 7.58 -0.07 0.30
N PRO A 26 7.26 -1.31 0.74
CA PRO A 26 8.09 -2.47 0.47
C PRO A 26 8.01 -2.89 -1.00
N PRO A 27 9.10 -3.43 -1.57
CA PRO A 27 9.11 -3.89 -2.94
C PRO A 27 8.28 -5.17 -3.10
N THR A 28 7.68 -5.36 -4.27
CA THR A 28 6.90 -6.54 -4.62
C THR A 28 7.78 -7.77 -4.81
N ILE A 29 7.17 -8.96 -4.77
CA ILE A 29 7.87 -10.24 -5.04
C ILE A 29 8.55 -10.22 -6.41
N ARG A 30 7.94 -9.59 -7.42
CA ARG A 30 8.49 -9.49 -8.77
C ARG A 30 9.69 -8.55 -8.81
N GLU A 31 9.60 -7.38 -8.17
CA GLU A 31 10.71 -6.42 -8.09
C GLU A 31 11.92 -7.01 -7.35
N ILE A 32 11.69 -7.76 -6.27
CA ILE A 32 12.77 -8.50 -5.59
C ILE A 32 13.35 -9.57 -6.52
N GLY A 33 12.51 -10.28 -7.26
CA GLY A 33 12.94 -11.27 -8.24
C GLY A 33 13.82 -10.69 -9.34
N GLU A 34 13.41 -9.56 -9.92
CA GLU A 34 14.15 -8.84 -10.95
C GLU A 34 15.48 -8.29 -10.42
N HIS A 35 15.47 -7.64 -9.25
CA HIS A 35 16.68 -7.06 -8.66
C HIS A 35 17.75 -8.11 -8.32
N PHE A 36 17.32 -9.29 -7.86
CA PHE A 36 18.24 -10.37 -7.47
C PHE A 36 18.45 -11.42 -8.57
N GLY A 37 17.83 -11.28 -9.74
CA GLY A 37 17.93 -12.27 -10.83
C GLY A 37 17.29 -13.62 -10.50
N ILE A 38 16.26 -13.64 -9.64
CA ILE A 38 15.50 -14.85 -9.28
C ILE A 38 14.30 -14.96 -10.22
N ARG A 39 14.37 -15.92 -11.16
CA ARG A 39 13.35 -16.11 -12.20
C ARG A 39 12.03 -16.67 -11.68
N SER A 40 12.00 -17.28 -10.50
CA SER A 40 10.80 -17.88 -9.91
C SER A 40 10.30 -17.10 -8.70
N THR A 41 9.00 -16.84 -8.68
CA THR A 41 8.31 -16.24 -7.51
C THR A 41 8.45 -17.09 -6.25
N ASN A 42 8.62 -18.41 -6.41
CA ASN A 42 8.89 -19.33 -5.30
C ASN A 42 10.27 -19.10 -4.66
N GLY A 43 11.33 -18.87 -5.44
CA GLY A 43 12.66 -18.62 -4.88
C GLY A 43 12.72 -17.35 -4.04
N VAL A 44 12.01 -16.30 -4.45
CA VAL A 44 11.85 -15.08 -3.65
C VAL A 44 11.03 -15.36 -2.39
N ASN A 45 9.93 -16.09 -2.51
CA ASN A 45 9.08 -16.46 -1.37
C ASN A 45 9.81 -17.28 -0.32
N ASP A 46 10.72 -18.17 -0.71
CA ASP A 46 11.49 -18.99 0.24
C ASP A 46 12.45 -18.12 1.07
N HIS A 47 13.09 -17.13 0.46
CA HIS A 47 13.90 -16.16 1.18
C HIS A 47 13.05 -15.30 2.13
N LEU A 48 11.88 -14.84 1.70
CA LEU A 48 10.99 -14.05 2.54
C LEU A 48 10.42 -14.86 3.71
N LYS A 49 10.01 -16.12 3.50
CA LYS A 49 9.60 -17.04 4.57
C LYS A 49 10.73 -17.32 5.55
N ALA A 50 11.96 -17.45 5.06
CA ALA A 50 13.12 -17.65 5.92
C ALA A 50 13.40 -16.40 6.79
N LEU A 51 13.30 -15.20 6.21
CA LEU A 51 13.44 -13.94 6.94
C LEU A 51 12.33 -13.75 7.98
N GLU A 52 11.09 -14.14 7.65
CA GLU A 52 9.94 -14.13 8.55
C GLU A 52 10.12 -15.12 9.72
N ARG A 53 10.46 -16.38 9.43
CA ARG A 53 10.75 -17.41 10.44
C ARG A 53 11.87 -16.99 11.38
N LYS A 54 12.83 -16.22 10.89
CA LYS A 54 13.96 -15.68 11.65
C LYS A 54 13.64 -14.37 12.39
N GLY A 55 12.42 -13.84 12.24
CA GLY A 55 11.93 -12.65 12.95
C GLY A 55 12.39 -11.32 12.37
N TYR A 56 12.89 -11.29 11.13
CA TYR A 56 13.34 -10.05 10.47
C TYR A 56 12.23 -9.38 9.64
N LEU A 57 11.13 -10.10 9.37
CA LEU A 57 9.96 -9.60 8.62
C LEU A 57 8.67 -10.09 9.28
N LEU A 58 7.62 -9.26 9.25
CA LEU A 58 6.24 -9.66 9.51
C LEU A 58 5.44 -9.59 8.22
N ARG A 59 4.69 -10.64 7.90
CA ARG A 59 3.69 -10.62 6.84
C ARG A 59 2.30 -10.37 7.43
N GLY A 60 1.64 -9.29 7.01
CA GLY A 60 0.20 -9.13 7.27
C GLY A 60 -0.64 -10.02 6.34
N GLU A 61 -1.82 -10.45 6.80
CA GLU A 61 -2.64 -11.47 6.12
C GLU A 61 -3.34 -11.01 4.82
N LEU A 62 -3.14 -9.77 4.35
CA LEU A 62 -3.71 -9.28 3.10
C LEU A 62 -2.64 -9.17 2.02
N LYS A 63 -2.76 -10.04 1.01
CA LYS A 63 -1.74 -10.32 0.00
C LYS A 63 -1.35 -9.08 -0.84
N SER A 64 -0.04 -9.01 -1.10
CA SER A 64 0.71 -8.16 -2.04
C SER A 64 1.52 -7.01 -1.46
N ARG A 65 1.20 -6.46 -0.27
CA ARG A 65 1.93 -5.29 0.28
C ARG A 65 2.14 -5.26 1.79
N ALA A 66 1.88 -6.35 2.49
CA ALA A 66 1.97 -6.37 3.94
C ALA A 66 3.33 -6.91 4.44
N LEU A 67 4.45 -6.30 4.06
CA LEU A 67 5.76 -6.63 4.64
C LEU A 67 6.23 -5.49 5.54
N SER A 68 6.22 -5.73 6.85
CA SER A 68 6.75 -4.80 7.85
C SER A 68 8.08 -5.34 8.37
N VAL A 69 9.12 -4.51 8.37
CA VAL A 69 10.43 -4.84 8.96
C VAL A 69 10.35 -4.61 10.46
N ILE A 70 10.66 -5.64 11.27
CA ILE A 70 10.78 -5.45 12.71
C ILE A 70 12.19 -4.92 12.99
N GLU A 71 12.31 -3.69 13.47
CA GLU A 71 13.55 -3.26 14.12
C GLU A 71 13.58 -3.77 15.55
N GLY A 72 14.70 -4.38 15.94
CA GLY A 72 14.94 -4.84 17.31
C GLY A 72 14.69 -6.34 17.48
N GLY A 73 15.69 -7.15 17.13
CA GLY A 73 15.76 -8.51 17.66
C GLY A 73 16.00 -8.48 19.17
N LYS A 74 14.94 -8.42 19.99
CA LYS A 74 14.94 -8.81 21.42
C LYS A 74 13.57 -9.39 21.82
N HIS A 75 13.63 -10.44 22.65
CA HIS A 75 12.65 -11.49 22.91
C HIS A 75 11.27 -11.11 23.48
N GLY A 76 10.29 -11.99 23.22
CA GLY A 76 9.17 -12.29 24.11
C GLY A 76 7.79 -12.30 23.42
N GLY A 77 7.29 -13.47 23.03
CA GLY A 77 5.93 -13.60 22.46
C GLY A 77 4.82 -13.20 23.44
N PRO A 78 3.62 -12.90 22.92
CA PRO A 78 2.51 -13.83 23.14
C PRO A 78 1.91 -14.29 21.80
N GLN A 79 1.45 -15.55 21.77
CA GLN A 79 0.74 -16.14 20.64
C GLN A 79 -0.51 -15.31 20.30
N VAL A 80 -0.48 -14.56 19.19
CA VAL A 80 -1.69 -13.95 18.62
C VAL A 80 -2.28 -14.94 17.62
N ARG A 81 -3.23 -15.76 18.10
CA ARG A 81 -4.22 -16.37 17.20
C ARG A 81 -5.09 -15.22 16.67
N PRO A 82 -5.35 -15.09 15.36
CA PRO A 82 -6.22 -14.02 14.89
C PRO A 82 -7.65 -14.29 15.36
N ARG A 83 -8.06 -13.60 16.41
CA ARG A 83 -9.45 -13.50 16.85
C ARG A 83 -9.92 -12.12 16.43
N PHE A 84 -10.82 -12.06 15.46
CA PHE A 84 -11.50 -10.82 15.09
C PHE A 84 -12.14 -10.22 16.36
N PRO A 85 -11.76 -8.99 16.78
CA PRO A 85 -12.23 -8.45 18.04
C PRO A 85 -13.71 -8.07 17.94
N GLN A 86 -14.50 -8.61 18.87
CA GLN A 86 -15.84 -8.11 19.16
C GLN A 86 -15.74 -6.75 19.85
N ARG A 87 -16.74 -5.89 19.62
CA ARG A 87 -16.83 -4.44 19.81
C ARG A 87 -16.53 -3.84 21.22
N ALA A 88 -15.82 -4.51 22.13
CA ALA A 88 -15.67 -4.03 23.51
C ALA A 88 -14.23 -3.78 24.02
N ASP A 89 -13.18 -4.24 23.35
CA ASP A 89 -11.81 -4.17 23.88
C ASP A 89 -10.89 -3.28 23.02
N VAL A 90 -11.16 -1.98 23.00
CA VAL A 90 -10.24 -0.97 22.46
C VAL A 90 -9.25 -0.55 23.54
N HIS A 91 -8.26 -1.34 23.93
CA HIS A 91 -7.10 -0.86 24.69
C HIS A 91 -5.79 -1.56 24.27
N ALA A 92 -4.83 -0.73 23.86
CA ALA A 92 -3.39 -0.98 23.63
C ALA A 92 -2.97 -1.85 22.43
N VAL A 93 -3.03 -1.26 21.22
CA VAL A 93 -1.88 -1.41 20.32
C VAL A 93 -0.64 -0.85 21.03
N PRO A 94 0.51 -1.53 21.04
CA PRO A 94 1.73 -0.96 21.60
C PRO A 94 1.97 0.39 20.94
N ASP A 95 2.26 1.40 21.75
CA ASP A 95 2.63 2.75 21.35
C ASP A 95 3.95 2.69 20.57
N LEU A 96 3.86 2.29 19.30
CA LEU A 96 4.91 2.49 18.33
C LEU A 96 4.97 4.01 18.15
N PRO A 97 6.13 4.66 18.30
CA PRO A 97 6.27 6.09 18.07
C PRO A 97 6.17 6.38 16.56
N GLY A 98 4.97 6.21 16.00
CA GLY A 98 4.57 6.61 14.67
C GLY A 98 3.79 7.91 14.80
N GLU A 99 4.24 8.95 14.12
CA GLU A 99 3.50 10.21 14.05
C GLU A 99 2.16 9.91 13.35
N VAL A 100 1.04 10.02 14.06
CA VAL A 100 -0.28 9.85 13.44
C VAL A 100 -0.59 11.09 12.62
N VAL A 101 -0.84 10.91 11.33
CA VAL A 101 -1.18 12.00 10.42
C VAL A 101 -2.67 11.99 10.12
N GLU A 102 -3.25 13.18 10.01
CA GLU A 102 -4.62 13.37 9.55
C GLU A 102 -4.63 13.54 8.04
N ILE A 103 -5.33 12.64 7.36
CA ILE A 103 -5.50 12.66 5.91
C ILE A 103 -6.91 13.12 5.57
N PRO A 104 -7.07 14.18 4.77
CA PRO A 104 -8.39 14.65 4.38
C PRO A 104 -9.08 13.62 3.47
N VAL A 105 -10.33 13.28 3.79
CA VAL A 105 -11.23 12.56 2.91
C VAL A 105 -11.91 13.57 2.02
N VAL A 106 -11.75 13.40 0.71
CA VAL A 106 -12.38 14.24 -0.29
C VAL A 106 -13.64 13.53 -0.79
N GLY A 107 -14.75 14.26 -0.85
CA GLY A 107 -16.04 13.80 -1.35
C GLY A 107 -16.08 13.78 -2.87
N LYS A 108 -17.07 14.48 -3.46
CA LYS A 108 -17.16 14.62 -4.92
C LYS A 108 -16.00 15.46 -5.44
N VAL A 109 -15.31 14.94 -6.43
CA VAL A 109 -14.21 15.64 -7.11
C VAL A 109 -14.77 16.25 -8.40
N ALA A 110 -14.95 17.56 -8.44
CA ALA A 110 -15.39 18.29 -9.63
C ALA A 110 -14.20 18.76 -10.49
N ALA A 111 -14.41 18.99 -11.79
CA ALA A 111 -13.35 19.54 -12.66
C ALA A 111 -12.93 20.94 -12.22
N GLY A 112 -11.70 21.32 -12.58
CA GLY A 112 -11.26 22.72 -12.54
C GLY A 112 -10.97 23.30 -11.15
N THR A 113 -11.33 22.60 -10.07
CA THR A 113 -11.06 23.04 -8.69
C THR A 113 -9.94 22.19 -8.09
N PRO A 114 -9.02 22.73 -7.26
CA PRO A 114 -8.05 21.90 -6.57
C PRO A 114 -8.78 20.80 -5.76
N ILE A 115 -8.42 19.53 -5.97
CA ILE A 115 -9.01 18.39 -5.26
C ILE A 115 -8.96 18.57 -3.73
N LEU A 116 -7.93 19.27 -3.24
CA LEU A 116 -7.70 19.58 -1.82
C LEU A 116 -8.33 20.91 -1.38
N ALA A 117 -9.24 21.51 -2.16
CA ALA A 117 -9.98 22.69 -1.73
C ALA A 117 -10.83 22.32 -0.51
N GLN A 118 -10.86 23.22 0.49
CA GLN A 118 -11.48 22.99 1.79
C GLN A 118 -12.97 22.61 1.68
N GLU A 119 -13.63 23.05 0.62
CA GLU A 119 -15.05 22.80 0.30
C GLU A 119 -15.33 21.35 -0.12
N ASN A 120 -14.32 20.61 -0.58
CA ASN A 120 -14.47 19.21 -1.02
C ASN A 120 -14.12 18.20 0.08
N ILE A 121 -13.58 18.66 1.22
CA ILE A 121 -13.20 17.80 2.34
C ILE A 121 -14.45 17.45 3.15
N THR A 122 -14.77 16.16 3.22
CA THR A 122 -15.97 15.66 3.93
C THR A 122 -15.64 15.08 5.29
N ASP A 123 -14.42 14.58 5.49
CA ASP A 123 -13.99 13.94 6.73
C ASP A 123 -12.45 13.91 6.82
N HIS A 124 -11.89 13.37 7.92
CA HIS A 124 -10.46 13.10 8.08
C HIS A 124 -10.25 11.67 8.59
N VAL A 125 -9.29 10.95 7.99
CA VAL A 125 -8.84 9.65 8.48
C VAL A 125 -7.50 9.82 9.19
N ARG A 126 -7.40 9.25 10.39
CA ARG A 126 -6.14 9.14 11.12
C ARG A 126 -5.43 7.86 10.73
N ILE A 127 -4.19 8.01 10.29
CA ILE A 127 -3.36 6.90 9.83
C ILE A 127 -1.94 7.11 10.32
N ASP A 128 -1.25 6.01 10.58
CA ASP A 128 0.16 6.07 10.96
C ASP A 128 1.01 6.58 9.77
N SER A 129 1.86 7.59 10.03
CA SER A 129 2.77 8.16 9.04
C SER A 129 3.65 7.13 8.34
N PHE A 130 3.98 6.00 8.97
CA PHE A 130 4.80 4.98 8.30
C PHE A 130 4.12 4.41 7.03
N LEU A 131 2.78 4.45 6.95
CA LEU A 131 2.02 3.95 5.80
C LEU A 131 2.07 4.90 4.59
N ILE A 132 2.41 6.17 4.83
CA ILE A 132 2.37 7.23 3.81
C ILE A 132 3.77 7.84 3.55
N GLY A 133 4.70 7.63 4.48
CA GLY A 133 6.01 8.24 4.49
C GLY A 133 5.95 9.77 4.49
N ASP A 134 7.01 10.41 4.01
CA ASP A 134 7.15 11.88 3.93
C ASP A 134 6.16 12.56 2.97
N THR A 135 5.29 11.77 2.32
CA THR A 135 4.33 12.28 1.33
C THR A 135 2.98 12.68 1.93
N ALA A 136 2.80 12.61 3.26
CA ALA A 136 1.54 12.89 3.95
C ALA A 136 0.86 14.19 3.48
N LYS A 137 1.62 15.27 3.26
CA LYS A 137 1.09 16.57 2.79
C LYS A 137 0.52 16.57 1.36
N LYS A 138 0.75 15.50 0.59
CA LYS A 138 0.30 15.31 -0.79
C LYS A 138 -0.70 14.17 -0.93
N VAL A 139 -1.11 13.55 0.18
CA VAL A 139 -2.05 12.44 0.18
C VAL A 139 -3.43 12.90 0.63
N PHE A 140 -4.45 12.39 -0.05
CA PHE A 140 -5.85 12.50 0.35
C PHE A 140 -6.52 11.15 0.22
N ALA A 141 -7.62 10.96 0.94
CA ALA A 141 -8.43 9.76 0.85
C ALA A 141 -9.65 10.00 -0.05
N LEU A 142 -10.04 9.00 -0.82
CA LEU A 142 -11.34 8.96 -1.51
C LEU A 142 -12.11 7.73 -1.08
N LYS A 143 -13.42 7.89 -0.92
CA LYS A 143 -14.32 6.75 -0.78
C LYS A 143 -14.67 6.21 -2.16
N VAL A 144 -14.42 4.93 -2.38
CA VAL A 144 -14.74 4.24 -3.63
C VAL A 144 -16.24 4.03 -3.72
N ILE A 145 -16.79 4.29 -4.92
CA ILE A 145 -18.18 4.01 -5.26
C ILE A 145 -18.17 3.15 -6.53
N GLY A 146 -18.83 1.99 -6.48
CA GLY A 146 -18.91 1.03 -7.56
C GLY A 146 -17.85 -0.08 -7.52
N ASP A 147 -17.85 -0.91 -8.55
CA ASP A 147 -17.19 -2.22 -8.57
C ASP A 147 -16.14 -2.39 -9.69
N SER A 148 -15.82 -1.30 -10.40
CA SER A 148 -14.93 -1.34 -11.57
C SER A 148 -13.50 -1.82 -11.30
N MET A 149 -13.08 -1.87 -10.03
CA MET A 149 -11.72 -2.23 -9.60
C MET A 149 -11.67 -3.46 -8.67
N THR A 150 -12.76 -4.24 -8.59
CA THR A 150 -12.89 -5.41 -7.70
C THR A 150 -11.81 -6.48 -7.90
N GLY A 151 -11.32 -6.67 -9.13
CA GLY A 151 -10.23 -7.59 -9.46
C GLY A 151 -8.88 -7.18 -8.85
N ASP A 152 -8.72 -5.91 -8.47
CA ASP A 152 -7.59 -5.40 -7.72
C ASP A 152 -7.85 -5.31 -6.20
N GLY A 153 -8.99 -5.83 -5.75
CA GLY A 153 -9.40 -5.83 -4.34
C GLY A 153 -9.84 -4.46 -3.84
N ILE A 154 -10.17 -3.53 -4.75
CA ILE A 154 -10.76 -2.23 -4.42
C ILE A 154 -12.27 -2.37 -4.56
N LEU A 155 -12.97 -2.38 -3.43
CA LEU A 155 -14.40 -2.67 -3.34
C LEU A 155 -15.22 -1.38 -3.11
N ASP A 156 -16.52 -1.47 -3.39
CA ASP A 156 -17.45 -0.39 -3.06
C ASP A 156 -17.41 -0.07 -1.55
N GLY A 157 -17.28 1.22 -1.23
CA GLY A 157 -17.19 1.71 0.14
C GLY A 157 -15.79 1.72 0.74
N ASP A 158 -14.77 1.16 0.07
CA ASP A 158 -13.38 1.23 0.52
C ASP A 158 -12.85 2.66 0.51
N TYR A 159 -11.86 2.93 1.37
CA TYR A 159 -11.07 4.15 1.32
C TYR A 159 -9.74 3.89 0.63
N ILE A 160 -9.45 4.64 -0.43
CA ILE A 160 -8.15 4.63 -1.10
C ILE A 160 -7.37 5.89 -0.75
N PHE A 161 -6.07 5.72 -0.52
CA PHE A 161 -5.14 6.82 -0.25
C PHE A 161 -4.40 7.18 -1.54
N VAL A 162 -4.54 8.44 -1.95
CA VAL A 162 -4.14 8.91 -3.27
C VAL A 162 -3.09 9.98 -3.10
N ARG A 163 -1.89 9.74 -3.64
CA ARG A 163 -0.83 10.74 -3.70
C ARG A 163 -1.00 11.62 -4.93
N LYS A 164 -1.11 12.95 -4.73
CA LYS A 164 -1.19 13.91 -5.82
C LYS A 164 0.13 13.98 -6.58
N GLN A 165 0.10 13.59 -7.85
CA GLN A 165 1.24 13.64 -8.78
C GLN A 165 0.75 13.86 -10.21
N LEU A 166 1.63 14.39 -11.09
CA LEU A 166 1.30 14.68 -12.49
C LEU A 166 1.69 13.56 -13.47
N GLN A 167 2.39 12.55 -12.98
CA GLN A 167 2.94 11.46 -13.80
C GLN A 167 2.55 10.13 -13.19
N ALA A 168 2.31 9.13 -14.01
CA ALA A 168 2.05 7.75 -13.61
C ALA A 168 2.73 6.79 -14.60
N ALA A 169 3.16 5.63 -14.13
CA ALA A 169 3.72 4.59 -14.97
C ALA A 169 2.60 3.72 -15.58
N PRO A 170 2.82 3.13 -16.78
CA PRO A 170 1.87 2.19 -17.38
C PRO A 170 1.51 1.05 -16.42
N GLY A 171 0.22 0.77 -16.29
CA GLY A 171 -0.35 -0.25 -15.41
C GLY A 171 -0.60 0.21 -13.98
N GLU A 172 -0.14 1.40 -13.55
CA GLU A 172 -0.46 1.93 -12.23
C GLU A 172 -1.94 2.22 -12.07
N ILE A 173 -2.46 2.02 -10.84
CA ILE A 173 -3.82 2.43 -10.49
C ILE A 173 -3.77 3.92 -10.19
N VAL A 174 -4.56 4.69 -10.92
CA VAL A 174 -4.62 6.14 -10.80
C VAL A 174 -6.04 6.59 -10.49
N VAL A 175 -6.12 7.76 -9.87
CA VAL A 175 -7.35 8.56 -9.88
C VAL A 175 -7.20 9.59 -10.98
N ALA A 176 -8.04 9.48 -11.99
CA ALA A 176 -8.10 10.43 -13.09
C ALA A 176 -9.37 11.26 -12.98
N LEU A 177 -9.24 12.56 -13.23
CA LEU A 177 -10.39 13.46 -13.38
C LEU A 177 -10.71 13.53 -14.87
N ILE A 178 -11.84 12.93 -15.26
CA ILE A 178 -12.33 12.93 -16.63
C ILE A 178 -13.60 13.76 -16.62
N GLU A 179 -13.60 14.83 -17.41
CA GLU A 179 -14.63 15.87 -17.30
C GLU A 179 -14.75 16.30 -15.81
N ASP A 180 -15.94 16.17 -15.22
CA ASP A 180 -16.26 16.54 -13.85
C ASP A 180 -16.29 15.35 -12.86
N GLU A 181 -15.82 14.17 -13.27
CA GLU A 181 -15.89 12.97 -12.43
C GLU A 181 -14.51 12.34 -12.20
N ALA A 182 -14.23 11.99 -10.94
CA ALA A 182 -13.06 11.19 -10.60
C ALA A 182 -13.35 9.70 -10.81
N THR A 183 -12.45 9.02 -11.54
CA THR A 183 -12.50 7.58 -11.76
C THR A 183 -11.22 6.90 -11.28
N VAL A 184 -11.37 5.69 -10.74
CA VAL A 184 -10.25 4.83 -10.34
C VAL A 184 -10.07 3.75 -11.40
N LYS A 185 -8.94 3.75 -12.09
CA LYS A 185 -8.64 2.84 -13.22
C LYS A 185 -7.14 2.57 -13.31
N ARG A 186 -6.75 1.54 -14.07
CA ARG A 186 -5.35 1.34 -14.47
C ARG A 186 -5.01 2.23 -15.67
N PHE A 187 -3.91 2.93 -15.57
CA PHE A 187 -3.43 3.86 -16.59
C PHE A 187 -2.60 3.14 -17.65
N PHE A 188 -2.98 3.23 -18.92
CA PHE A 188 -2.18 2.73 -20.04
C PHE A 188 -2.02 3.83 -21.11
N PRO A 189 -0.82 4.42 -21.27
CA PRO A 189 -0.57 5.37 -22.35
C PRO A 189 -0.45 4.62 -23.68
N GLU A 190 -1.21 5.05 -24.68
CA GLU A 190 -1.29 4.46 -26.02
C GLU A 190 -1.13 5.55 -27.08
N GLY A 191 0.13 5.98 -27.28
CA GLY A 191 0.45 7.03 -28.26
C GLY A 191 -0.16 8.38 -27.88
N ASP A 192 -1.13 8.84 -28.68
CA ASP A 192 -1.87 10.09 -28.49
C ASP A 192 -3.10 9.94 -27.57
N ARG A 193 -3.39 8.72 -27.11
CA ARG A 193 -4.54 8.40 -26.26
C ARG A 193 -4.10 7.78 -24.94
N ILE A 194 -5.00 7.84 -23.97
CA ILE A 194 -4.86 7.17 -22.69
C ILE A 194 -6.02 6.19 -22.59
N ARG A 195 -5.72 4.92 -22.29
CA ARG A 195 -6.73 3.93 -21.93
C ARG A 195 -6.79 3.77 -20.42
N PHE A 196 -8.01 3.83 -19.89
CA PHE A 196 -8.29 3.66 -18.47
C PHE A 196 -8.95 2.31 -18.23
N GLN A 197 -8.13 1.31 -17.97
CA GLN A 197 -8.59 -0.07 -17.88
C GLN A 197 -9.23 -0.35 -16.50
N PRO A 198 -10.51 -0.77 -16.42
CA PRO A 198 -11.08 -1.33 -15.19
C PRO A 198 -10.44 -2.67 -14.86
N SER A 199 -10.43 -3.01 -13.56
CA SER A 199 -10.11 -4.34 -13.06
C SER A 199 -11.39 -5.09 -12.72
N ASN A 200 -12.34 -5.13 -13.66
CA ASN A 200 -13.57 -5.89 -13.56
C ASN A 200 -14.01 -6.26 -15.00
N PRO A 201 -14.19 -7.54 -15.33
CA PRO A 201 -14.52 -7.96 -16.69
C PRO A 201 -15.89 -7.48 -17.17
N ASN A 202 -16.77 -7.02 -16.27
CA ASN A 202 -18.09 -6.48 -16.61
C ASN A 202 -18.05 -5.01 -17.04
N HIS A 203 -16.88 -4.36 -17.01
CA HIS A 203 -16.71 -2.96 -17.40
C HIS A 203 -15.79 -2.84 -18.60
N GLU A 204 -16.16 -1.96 -19.52
CA GLU A 204 -15.35 -1.65 -20.68
C GLU A 204 -14.27 -0.59 -20.35
N PRO A 205 -13.11 -0.60 -21.05
CA PRO A 205 -12.04 0.38 -20.91
C PRO A 205 -12.35 1.78 -21.46
#